data_AF-A0A6M2F1Q7-F1
#
_entry.id   AF-A0A6M2F1Q7-F1
#
_cell.length_a   1.000
_cell.length_b   1.000
_cell.length_c   1.000
_cell.angle_alpha   90.00
_cell.angle_beta   90.00
_cell.angle_gamma   90.00
#
_symmetry.space_group_name_H-M   'P 1'
#
loop_
_entity.id
_entity.type
_entity.pdbx_description
1 polymer ?
#
loop_
_entity_poly.entity_id
_entity_poly.type
_entity_poly.pdbx_seq_one_letter_code
_entity_poly.pdbx_strand_id
1 'polypeptide(L)'
;MKADSQKMREAQRLTNELNALNQSLSRPDLPNRERSLLSSKQAQIQDRISSMNNMNWSAEQPLEPAYFGNTKRPWQEKLVLAPPPIDGEWLPKSAVYALVDLMVVIFGRPRGLFKECAKRIQSGMRAIQVELVKLGITDGVREVDLQHSAIWMAGVYLMLLMQFLENKVAVELTRSEFVEAQEALVQMKEWFIRFPTILQACESIIEMLRGQYAHSVGCYSEAAFHYIEAAKLTGSKSMQAMCQVYAAVSYICIGDAESSSQALDLIGPIYRMKDSFVGVREQASVLFAYGLLLMRQDEYEEARARLAKGLQIAHNSMGNLQLIAQYLTILGHLALALHDTVQAREILRSSLTLAKKLYDIPTQIWVLSVLTGLYKGLGEIGNEMENEEYRNKKLDDLQTKLADAHSSIHHIELIAKLRIEVQQFHELDIKRAMESQSMGVNLDIPESVGLSTPMPASSSSRLLDLDNLDSRRRGKRKI
;
A
#
# COMPACT_ATOMS: atom_id res chain seq x y z
N MET A 1 22.17 45.29 -5.15
CA MET A 1 23.42 44.97 -4.38
C MET A 1 23.73 45.91 -3.21
N LYS A 2 23.98 47.23 -3.37
CA LYS A 2 24.29 48.09 -2.20
C LYS A 2 23.08 48.32 -1.27
N ALA A 3 21.87 48.47 -1.82
CA ALA A 3 20.65 48.68 -1.05
C ALA A 3 20.23 47.45 -0.22
N ASP A 4 20.36 46.24 -0.79
CA ASP A 4 19.96 44.99 -0.12
C ASP A 4 20.91 44.63 1.03
N SER A 5 22.22 44.87 0.85
CA SER A 5 23.22 44.70 1.92
C SER A 5 23.01 45.66 3.09
N GLN A 6 22.45 46.84 2.84
CA GLN A 6 22.17 47.84 3.87
C GLN A 6 20.87 47.50 4.62
N LYS A 7 19.83 47.04 3.92
CA LYS A 7 18.58 46.54 4.51
C LYS A 7 18.77 45.27 5.34
N MET A 8 19.63 44.33 4.90
CA MET A 8 19.95 43.12 5.66
C MET A 8 20.68 43.45 6.98
N ARG A 9 21.59 44.42 6.95
CA ARG A 9 22.24 44.94 8.16
C ARG A 9 21.26 45.65 9.09
N GLU A 10 20.28 46.36 8.54
CA GLU A 10 19.23 47.03 9.30
C GLU A 10 18.26 46.03 9.96
N ALA A 11 17.85 44.98 9.23
CA ALA A 11 17.04 43.89 9.77
C ALA A 11 17.76 43.18 10.92
N GLN A 12 19.03 42.83 10.73
CA GLN A 12 19.82 42.15 11.75
C GLN A 12 20.07 43.03 12.98
N ARG A 13 20.20 44.36 12.79
CA ARG A 13 20.26 45.32 13.89
C ARG A 13 18.95 45.38 14.69
N LEU A 14 17.80 45.41 14.01
CA LEU A 14 16.48 45.42 14.66
C LEU A 14 16.20 44.11 15.41
N THR A 15 16.59 42.97 14.86
CA THR A 15 16.48 41.66 15.54
C THR A 15 17.36 41.60 16.80
N ASN A 16 18.58 42.12 16.72
CA ASN A 16 19.46 42.19 17.90
C ASN A 16 18.91 43.14 18.98
N GLU A 17 18.33 44.28 18.57
CA GLU A 17 17.69 45.22 19.50
C GLU A 17 16.44 44.62 20.16
N LEU A 18 15.64 43.85 19.43
CA LEU A 18 14.48 43.12 19.96
C LEU A 18 14.91 42.06 20.99
N ASN A 19 15.98 41.31 20.69
CA ASN A 19 16.51 40.30 21.61
C ASN A 19 17.04 40.93 22.91
N ALA A 20 17.74 42.07 22.83
CA ALA A 20 18.20 42.81 24.00
C ALA A 20 17.02 43.39 24.83
N LEU A 21 15.95 43.84 24.17
CA LEU A 21 14.71 44.28 24.81
C LEU A 21 13.99 43.13 25.53
N ASN A 22 13.91 41.95 24.91
CA ASN A 22 13.32 40.76 25.51
C ASN A 22 14.09 40.31 26.76
N GLN A 23 15.42 40.33 26.71
CA GLN A 23 16.29 40.05 27.86
C GLN A 23 16.13 41.10 28.99
N SER A 24 15.86 42.35 28.63
CA SER A 24 15.60 43.42 29.60
C SER A 24 14.22 43.27 30.25
N LEU A 25 13.21 42.87 29.48
CA LEU A 25 11.83 42.60 29.96
C LEU A 25 11.71 41.32 30.81
N SER A 26 12.65 40.38 30.66
CA SER A 26 12.70 39.15 31.46
C SER A 26 13.27 39.34 32.88
N ARG A 27 13.83 40.52 33.19
CA ARG A 27 14.31 40.82 34.54
C ARG A 27 13.12 41.03 35.50
N PRO A 28 13.08 40.33 36.65
CA PRO A 28 11.94 40.38 37.56
C PRO A 28 11.81 41.71 38.32
N ASP A 29 12.90 42.47 38.48
CA ASP A 29 12.97 43.65 39.35
C ASP A 29 12.70 45.00 38.64
N LEU A 30 11.99 45.00 37.50
CA LEU A 30 11.71 46.24 36.77
C LEU A 30 10.48 47.01 37.30
N PRO A 31 10.59 48.34 37.49
CA PRO A 31 9.44 49.20 37.79
C PRO A 31 8.37 49.11 36.68
N ASN A 32 7.08 49.06 37.07
CA ASN A 32 5.95 48.92 36.14
C ASN A 32 5.92 49.98 35.02
N ARG A 33 6.40 51.19 35.29
CA ARG A 33 6.47 52.29 34.31
C ARG A 33 7.56 52.06 33.26
N GLU A 34 8.68 51.45 33.63
CA GLU A 34 9.75 51.10 32.68
C GLU A 34 9.36 49.88 31.85
N ARG A 35 8.65 48.92 32.46
CA ARG A 35 8.13 47.74 31.77
C ARG A 35 7.14 48.10 30.67
N SER A 36 6.24 49.07 30.91
CA SER A 36 5.27 49.52 29.89
C SER A 36 5.96 50.27 28.74
N LEU A 37 6.98 51.07 29.02
CA LEU A 37 7.78 51.75 27.99
C LEU A 37 8.58 50.77 27.13
N LEU A 38 9.19 49.76 27.75
CA LEU A 38 9.94 48.72 27.03
C LEU A 38 9.01 47.83 26.19
N SER A 39 7.81 47.50 26.69
CA SER A 39 6.81 46.75 25.93
C SER A 39 6.25 47.54 24.74
N SER A 40 6.03 48.85 24.89
CA SER A 40 5.65 49.74 23.79
C SER A 40 6.76 49.80 22.71
N LYS A 41 8.02 49.91 23.15
CA LYS A 41 9.18 49.90 22.23
C LYS A 41 9.34 48.55 21.52
N GLN A 42 9.07 47.44 22.21
CA GLN A 42 9.06 46.09 21.65
C GLN A 42 8.01 45.97 20.53
N ALA A 43 6.78 46.44 20.75
CA ALA A 43 5.72 46.41 19.75
C ALA A 43 6.08 47.22 18.50
N GLN A 44 6.65 48.42 18.66
CA GLN A 44 7.08 49.26 17.54
C GLN A 44 8.20 48.62 16.69
N ILE A 45 9.13 47.89 17.32
CA ILE A 45 10.19 47.17 16.61
C ILE A 45 9.62 45.95 15.89
N GLN A 46 8.68 45.23 16.51
CA GLN A 46 7.98 44.11 15.90
C GLN A 46 7.22 44.54 14.63
N ASP A 47 6.56 45.69 14.66
CA ASP A 47 5.83 46.27 13.53
C ASP A 47 6.77 46.76 12.40
N ARG A 48 7.97 47.25 12.75
CA ARG A 48 8.99 47.58 11.75
C ARG A 48 9.58 46.35 11.06
N ILE A 49 9.76 45.26 11.79
CA ILE A 49 10.23 43.98 11.22
C ILE A 49 9.15 43.37 10.31
N SER A 50 7.87 43.41 10.73
CA SER A 50 6.77 42.88 9.92
C SER A 50 6.53 43.69 8.64
N SER A 51 6.64 45.03 8.70
CA SER A 51 6.56 45.90 7.52
C SER A 51 7.75 45.73 6.57
N MET A 52 8.97 45.51 7.08
CA MET A 52 10.13 45.15 6.24
C MET A 52 9.95 43.80 5.53
N ASN A 53 9.40 42.80 6.22
CA ASN A 53 9.14 41.49 5.60
C ASN A 53 8.04 41.53 4.54
N ASN A 54 7.04 42.41 4.67
CA ASN A 54 5.98 42.57 3.67
C ASN A 54 6.44 43.23 2.36
N MET A 55 7.60 43.91 2.34
CA MET A 55 8.17 44.49 1.11
C MET A 55 8.99 43.52 0.25
N ASN A 56 9.18 42.26 0.68
CA ASN A 56 10.08 41.29 0.02
C ASN A 56 9.49 40.47 -1.14
N TRP A 57 8.36 40.88 -1.74
CA TRP A 57 7.79 40.16 -2.90
C TRP A 57 8.45 40.49 -4.26
N SER A 58 9.62 41.14 -4.29
CA SER A 58 10.20 41.60 -5.58
C SER A 58 11.74 41.67 -5.69
N ALA A 59 12.51 40.87 -4.94
CA ALA A 59 13.95 40.79 -5.19
C ALA A 59 14.53 39.38 -4.95
N GLU A 60 15.31 38.93 -5.93
CA GLU A 60 15.96 37.63 -6.06
C GLU A 60 16.77 37.25 -4.81
N GLN A 61 16.45 36.10 -4.21
CA GLN A 61 17.21 35.52 -3.11
C GLN A 61 18.40 34.67 -3.62
N PRO A 62 19.51 34.61 -2.85
CA PRO A 62 20.74 33.94 -3.25
C PRO A 62 20.58 32.41 -3.23
N LEU A 63 21.29 31.75 -4.13
CA LEU A 63 21.30 30.31 -4.36
C LEU A 63 21.88 29.56 -3.15
N GLU A 64 21.07 28.76 -2.46
CA GLU A 64 21.55 27.71 -1.55
C GLU A 64 21.77 26.39 -2.31
N PRO A 65 22.75 25.57 -1.89
CA PRO A 65 23.10 24.30 -2.56
C PRO A 65 21.97 23.27 -2.47
N ALA A 66 21.90 22.43 -3.50
CA ALA A 66 20.77 21.58 -3.84
C ALA A 66 20.47 20.48 -2.80
N TYR A 67 19.28 20.55 -2.18
CA TYR A 67 18.52 19.39 -1.71
C TYR A 67 17.04 19.59 -2.06
N PHE A 68 16.48 18.59 -2.75
CA PHE A 68 15.13 18.53 -3.33
C PHE A 68 14.81 19.58 -4.42
N GLY A 69 14.34 19.09 -5.57
CA GLY A 69 14.05 19.85 -6.79
C GLY A 69 13.36 21.19 -6.53
N ASN A 70 14.12 22.27 -6.68
CA ASN A 70 13.69 23.64 -6.38
C ASN A 70 12.68 24.16 -7.42
N THR A 71 11.38 24.01 -7.11
CA THR A 71 10.45 25.13 -7.31
C THR A 71 10.49 25.96 -6.04
N LYS A 72 10.80 27.26 -6.11
CA LYS A 72 10.83 28.18 -4.97
C LYS A 72 9.51 28.07 -4.17
N ARG A 73 9.51 27.33 -3.05
CA ARG A 73 8.37 27.25 -2.14
C ARG A 73 8.60 28.18 -0.94
N PRO A 74 7.62 28.99 -0.52
CA PRO A 74 7.75 29.85 0.64
C PRO A 74 8.04 29.00 1.89
N TRP A 75 8.89 29.51 2.80
CA TRP A 75 9.31 28.83 4.03
C TRP A 75 8.15 28.28 4.89
N GLN A 76 6.96 28.87 4.79
CA GLN A 76 5.73 28.44 5.48
C GLN A 76 5.15 27.11 4.98
N GLU A 77 5.59 26.64 3.81
CA GLU A 77 5.19 25.35 3.22
C GLU A 77 6.17 24.22 3.53
N LYS A 78 7.35 24.54 4.08
CA LYS A 78 8.40 23.57 4.41
C LYS A 78 8.11 22.93 5.77
N LEU A 79 8.14 21.59 5.82
CA LEU A 79 8.06 20.84 7.07
C LEU A 79 9.46 20.38 7.46
N VAL A 80 10.17 21.24 8.19
CA VAL A 80 11.54 21.01 8.63
C VAL A 80 11.59 19.95 9.73
N LEU A 81 12.48 18.97 9.59
CA LEU A 81 12.62 17.87 10.55
C LEU A 81 13.17 18.34 11.91
N ALA A 82 14.19 19.19 11.91
CA ALA A 82 14.78 19.77 13.11
C ALA A 82 15.55 21.06 12.79
N PRO A 83 16.00 21.84 13.80
CA PRO A 83 16.94 22.94 13.56
C PRO A 83 18.24 22.43 12.89
N PRO A 84 19.00 23.32 12.22
CA PRO A 84 20.29 22.97 11.63
C PRO A 84 21.20 22.24 12.64
N PRO A 85 21.88 21.16 12.24
CA PRO A 85 22.18 20.74 10.87
C PRO A 85 21.23 19.68 10.26
N ILE A 86 20.09 19.39 10.90
CA ILE A 86 19.10 18.39 10.42
C ILE A 86 17.85 19.10 9.88
N ASP A 87 18.05 20.26 9.26
CA ASP A 87 17.02 21.13 8.68
C ASP A 87 16.50 20.69 7.31
N GLY A 88 16.74 19.42 6.95
CA GLY A 88 16.20 18.80 5.75
C GLY A 88 14.68 18.60 5.82
N GLU A 89 14.07 18.47 4.64
CA GLU A 89 12.68 18.06 4.48
C GLU A 89 12.63 16.56 4.12
N TRP A 90 11.79 15.79 4.82
CA TRP A 90 11.57 14.38 4.48
C TRP A 90 10.65 14.25 3.26
N LEU A 91 9.48 14.87 3.34
CA LEU A 91 8.47 14.91 2.30
C LEU A 91 7.79 16.29 2.32
N PRO A 92 7.24 16.74 1.19
CA PRO A 92 6.43 17.96 1.14
C PRO A 92 5.29 17.89 2.14
N LYS A 93 4.97 19.02 2.80
CA LYS A 93 3.91 19.09 3.82
C LYS A 93 2.57 18.50 3.37
N SER A 94 2.17 18.75 2.12
CA SER A 94 0.95 18.17 1.52
C SER A 94 1.02 16.66 1.36
N ALA A 95 2.18 16.11 0.98
CA ALA A 95 2.42 14.67 0.90
C ALA A 95 2.38 14.01 2.29
N VAL A 96 2.89 14.69 3.33
CA VAL A 96 2.80 14.20 4.72
C VAL A 96 1.35 14.12 5.19
N TYR A 97 0.52 15.14 4.90
CA TYR A 97 -0.92 15.07 5.23
C TYR A 97 -1.65 13.94 4.50
N ALA A 98 -1.36 13.76 3.21
CA ALA A 98 -1.90 12.64 2.44
C ALA A 98 -1.43 11.29 3.02
N LEU A 99 -0.18 11.19 3.47
CA LEU A 99 0.35 9.99 4.12
C LEU A 99 -0.37 9.68 5.44
N VAL A 100 -0.73 10.70 6.24
CA VAL A 100 -1.52 10.50 7.46
C VAL A 100 -2.91 9.94 7.12
N ASP A 101 -3.58 10.49 6.11
CA ASP A 101 -4.86 9.95 5.63
C ASP A 101 -4.69 8.48 5.16
N LEU A 102 -3.62 8.17 4.44
CA LEU A 102 -3.31 6.82 3.98
C LEU A 102 -3.06 5.85 5.15
N MET A 103 -2.34 6.27 6.19
CA MET A 103 -2.10 5.45 7.38
C MET A 103 -3.42 5.07 8.07
N VAL A 104 -4.35 6.03 8.21
CA VAL A 104 -5.69 5.76 8.77
C VAL A 104 -6.42 4.72 7.92
N VAL A 105 -6.31 4.80 6.59
CA VAL A 105 -6.91 3.82 5.67
C VAL A 105 -6.31 2.43 5.83
N ILE A 106 -4.98 2.31 5.85
CA ILE A 106 -4.26 1.02 5.94
C ILE A 106 -4.62 0.27 7.23
N PHE A 107 -4.73 0.97 8.37
CA PHE A 107 -5.10 0.35 9.64
C PHE A 107 -6.62 0.20 9.84
N GLY A 108 -7.42 1.07 9.23
CA GLY A 108 -8.88 1.05 9.33
C GLY A 108 -9.55 -0.02 8.47
N ARG A 109 -9.01 -0.28 7.27
CA ARG A 109 -9.58 -1.23 6.30
C ARG A 109 -9.71 -2.65 6.85
N PRO A 110 -8.67 -3.30 7.42
CA PRO A 110 -8.81 -4.64 7.99
C PRO A 110 -9.87 -4.74 9.10
N ARG A 111 -10.11 -3.63 9.83
CA ARG A 111 -11.08 -3.53 10.92
C ARG A 111 -12.50 -3.23 10.46
N GLY A 112 -12.71 -3.06 9.16
CA GLY A 112 -14.02 -2.74 8.57
C GLY A 112 -14.49 -1.31 8.80
N LEU A 113 -13.58 -0.34 9.03
CA LEU A 113 -13.93 1.07 9.24
C LEU A 113 -14.20 1.80 7.91
N PHE A 114 -14.96 1.19 7.01
CA PHE A 114 -15.04 1.61 5.60
C PHE A 114 -15.59 3.03 5.40
N LYS A 115 -16.54 3.48 6.24
CA LYS A 115 -17.04 4.86 6.16
C LYS A 115 -15.96 5.91 6.42
N GLU A 116 -15.05 5.64 7.36
CA GLU A 116 -13.93 6.52 7.65
C GLU A 116 -12.86 6.40 6.57
N CYS A 117 -12.54 5.16 6.16
CA CYS A 117 -11.60 4.92 5.06
C CYS A 117 -12.01 5.66 3.79
N ALA A 118 -13.29 5.61 3.39
CA ALA A 118 -13.78 6.31 2.20
C ALA A 118 -13.55 7.83 2.27
N LYS A 119 -13.82 8.45 3.43
CA LYS A 119 -13.58 9.89 3.65
C LYS A 119 -12.09 10.23 3.54
N ARG A 120 -11.23 9.41 4.15
CA ARG A 120 -9.77 9.59 4.16
C ARG A 120 -9.16 9.37 2.78
N ILE A 121 -9.63 8.36 2.04
CA ILE A 121 -9.26 8.13 0.64
C ILE A 121 -9.61 9.36 -0.19
N GLN A 122 -10.85 9.85 -0.11
CA GLN A 122 -11.28 11.01 -0.88
C GLN A 122 -10.49 12.29 -0.51
N SER A 123 -10.24 12.51 0.78
CA SER A 123 -9.43 13.63 1.29
C SER A 123 -8.00 13.58 0.74
N GLY A 124 -7.31 12.45 0.92
CA GLY A 124 -5.93 12.27 0.49
C GLY A 124 -5.76 12.35 -1.03
N MET A 125 -6.64 11.71 -1.79
CA MET A 125 -6.63 11.78 -3.26
C MET A 125 -6.83 13.22 -3.75
N ARG A 126 -7.77 13.98 -3.16
CA ARG A 126 -8.00 15.38 -3.54
C ARG A 126 -6.78 16.24 -3.23
N ALA A 127 -6.15 16.06 -2.06
CA ALA A 127 -4.94 16.79 -1.69
C ALA A 127 -3.79 16.52 -2.68
N ILE A 128 -3.61 15.26 -3.07
CA ILE A 128 -2.59 14.86 -4.06
C ILE A 128 -2.89 15.45 -5.44
N GLN A 129 -4.13 15.37 -5.91
CA GLN A 129 -4.53 15.92 -7.21
C GLN A 129 -4.27 17.42 -7.32
N VAL A 130 -4.55 18.19 -6.27
CA VAL A 130 -4.24 19.63 -6.22
C VAL A 130 -2.74 19.88 -6.41
N GLU A 131 -1.88 19.07 -5.79
CA GLU A 131 -0.44 19.21 -5.90
C GLU A 131 0.10 18.77 -7.27
N LEU A 132 -0.46 17.70 -7.85
CA LEU A 132 -0.14 17.27 -9.22
C LEU A 132 -0.46 18.36 -10.24
N VAL A 133 -1.61 19.03 -10.12
CA VAL A 133 -1.98 20.16 -10.97
C VAL A 133 -0.99 21.32 -10.83
N LYS A 134 -0.54 21.64 -9.60
CA LYS A 134 0.51 22.67 -9.38
C LYS A 134 1.85 22.32 -10.02
N LEU A 135 2.15 21.03 -10.14
CA LEU A 135 3.34 20.52 -10.84
C LEU A 135 3.15 20.46 -12.38
N GLY A 136 2.01 20.94 -12.89
CA GLY A 136 1.70 20.93 -14.32
C GLY A 136 1.20 19.58 -14.84
N ILE A 137 0.89 18.63 -13.96
CA ILE A 137 0.34 17.32 -14.35
C ILE A 137 -1.18 17.44 -14.43
N THR A 138 -1.64 17.91 -15.58
CA THR A 138 -3.07 17.97 -15.95
C THR A 138 -3.41 16.84 -16.92
N ASP A 139 -4.66 16.76 -17.37
CA ASP A 139 -5.07 15.74 -18.35
C ASP A 139 -4.25 15.81 -19.63
N GLY A 140 -3.86 14.64 -20.15
CA GLY A 140 -3.06 14.50 -21.37
C GLY A 140 -1.53 14.58 -21.20
N VAL A 141 -1.03 15.11 -20.08
CA VAL A 141 0.42 15.18 -19.80
C VAL A 141 1.00 13.78 -19.58
N ARG A 142 2.08 13.44 -20.29
CA ARG A 142 2.80 12.16 -20.20
C ARG A 142 4.13 12.34 -19.51
N GLU A 143 4.76 11.24 -19.13
CA GLU A 143 6.07 11.24 -18.46
C GLU A 143 7.14 12.01 -19.26
N VAL A 144 7.13 11.88 -20.59
CA VAL A 144 8.07 12.54 -21.50
C VAL A 144 7.98 14.07 -21.47
N ASP A 145 6.85 14.61 -21.03
CA ASP A 145 6.61 16.05 -20.94
C ASP A 145 7.14 16.63 -19.60
N LEU A 146 7.54 15.77 -18.65
CA LEU A 146 8.03 16.20 -17.34
C LEU A 146 9.46 16.74 -17.43
N GLN A 147 9.67 17.91 -16.84
CA GLN A 147 11.02 18.42 -16.59
C GLN A 147 11.74 17.55 -15.54
N HIS A 148 13.05 17.34 -15.72
CA HIS A 148 13.84 16.47 -14.84
C HIS A 148 13.74 16.84 -13.34
N SER A 149 13.61 18.13 -13.03
CA SER A 149 13.41 18.63 -11.66
C SER A 149 12.05 18.27 -11.05
N ALA A 150 11.02 18.05 -11.87
CA ALA A 150 9.66 17.75 -11.44
C ALA A 150 9.41 16.23 -11.27
N ILE A 151 10.21 15.36 -11.91
CA ILE A 151 10.04 13.90 -11.91
C ILE A 151 9.97 13.34 -10.48
N TRP A 152 10.91 13.73 -9.61
CA TRP A 152 10.97 13.23 -8.24
C TRP A 152 9.74 13.62 -7.41
N MET A 153 9.33 14.88 -7.50
CA MET A 153 8.17 15.40 -6.77
C MET A 153 6.87 14.80 -7.29
N ALA A 154 6.72 14.71 -8.62
CA ALA A 154 5.61 14.03 -9.26
C ALA A 154 5.54 12.56 -8.82
N GLY A 155 6.68 11.87 -8.80
CA GLY A 155 6.78 10.47 -8.39
C GLY A 155 6.25 10.21 -6.98
N VAL A 156 6.58 11.06 -6.00
CA VAL A 156 6.04 10.93 -4.63
C VAL A 156 4.51 10.99 -4.63
N TYR A 157 3.93 11.99 -5.29
CA TYR A 157 2.48 12.18 -5.33
C TYR A 157 1.78 11.08 -6.13
N LEU A 158 2.33 10.67 -7.27
CA LEU A 158 1.82 9.58 -8.09
C LEU A 158 1.83 8.25 -7.33
N MET A 159 2.93 7.92 -6.63
CA MET A 159 2.99 6.70 -5.81
C MET A 159 1.97 6.71 -4.66
N LEU A 160 1.80 7.85 -3.97
CA LEU A 160 0.76 7.99 -2.94
C LEU A 160 -0.64 7.85 -3.55
N LEU A 161 -0.89 8.40 -4.73
CA LEU A 161 -2.16 8.26 -5.43
C LEU A 161 -2.46 6.79 -5.75
N MET A 162 -1.47 6.05 -6.26
CA MET A 162 -1.61 4.62 -6.53
C MET A 162 -1.93 3.83 -5.26
N GLN A 163 -1.34 4.18 -4.11
CA GLN A 163 -1.65 3.56 -2.82
C GLN A 163 -3.08 3.84 -2.34
N PHE A 164 -3.60 5.04 -2.58
CA PHE A 164 -5.00 5.35 -2.29
C PHE A 164 -5.95 4.57 -3.19
N LEU A 165 -5.65 4.48 -4.48
CA LEU A 165 -6.46 3.73 -5.43
C LEU A 165 -6.47 2.22 -5.13
N GLU A 166 -5.30 1.64 -4.79
CA GLU A 166 -5.20 0.24 -4.35
C GLU A 166 -6.13 -0.03 -3.17
N ASN A 167 -6.11 0.84 -2.15
CA ASN A 167 -6.98 0.68 -0.99
C ASN A 167 -8.45 0.95 -1.30
N LYS A 168 -8.76 1.84 -2.25
CA LYS A 168 -10.13 2.05 -2.74
C LYS A 168 -10.67 0.78 -3.39
N VAL A 169 -9.92 0.18 -4.33
CA VAL A 169 -10.29 -1.09 -4.98
C VAL A 169 -10.53 -2.16 -3.91
N ALA A 170 -9.62 -2.33 -2.95
CA ALA A 170 -9.76 -3.34 -1.90
C ALA A 170 -11.02 -3.14 -1.02
N VAL A 171 -11.36 -1.89 -0.68
CA VAL A 171 -12.57 -1.58 0.10
C VAL A 171 -13.83 -1.88 -0.71
N GLU A 172 -13.90 -1.41 -1.95
CA GLU A 172 -15.11 -1.57 -2.77
C GLU A 172 -15.34 -3.03 -3.17
N LEU A 173 -14.28 -3.80 -3.49
CA LEU A 173 -14.41 -5.24 -3.70
C LEU A 173 -14.93 -5.97 -2.45
N THR A 174 -14.45 -5.60 -1.26
CA THR A 174 -14.93 -6.21 0.00
C THR A 174 -16.42 -5.93 0.22
N ARG A 175 -16.91 -4.76 -0.18
CA ARG A 175 -18.31 -4.35 -0.08
C ARG A 175 -19.17 -4.83 -1.24
N SER A 176 -18.59 -5.56 -2.19
CA SER A 176 -19.27 -5.97 -3.43
C SER A 176 -19.77 -4.79 -4.26
N GLU A 177 -19.08 -3.65 -4.21
CA GLU A 177 -19.31 -2.47 -5.06
C GLU A 177 -18.36 -2.56 -6.27
N PHE A 178 -18.73 -3.44 -7.22
CA PHE A 178 -17.82 -3.85 -8.29
C PHE A 178 -17.57 -2.75 -9.33
N VAL A 179 -18.56 -1.90 -9.62
CA VAL A 179 -18.43 -0.82 -10.61
C VAL A 179 -17.45 0.24 -10.12
N GLU A 180 -17.54 0.64 -8.85
CA GLU A 180 -16.64 1.59 -8.21
C GLU A 180 -15.21 1.04 -8.12
N ALA A 181 -15.07 -0.28 -7.94
CA ALA A 181 -13.77 -0.95 -8.01
C ALA A 181 -13.19 -0.92 -9.44
N GLN A 182 -14.01 -1.13 -10.48
CA GLN A 182 -13.58 -1.00 -11.88
C GLN A 182 -13.08 0.41 -12.17
N GLU A 183 -13.84 1.44 -11.78
CA GLU A 183 -13.47 2.85 -12.01
C GLU A 183 -12.12 3.19 -11.38
N ALA A 184 -11.90 2.76 -10.14
CA ALA A 184 -10.63 2.98 -9.45
C ALA A 184 -9.48 2.23 -10.13
N LEU A 185 -9.70 1.01 -10.61
CA LEU A 185 -8.70 0.20 -11.29
C LEU A 185 -8.36 0.74 -12.68
N VAL A 186 -9.35 1.24 -13.42
CA VAL A 186 -9.15 1.94 -14.70
C VAL A 186 -8.34 3.20 -14.47
N GLN A 187 -8.67 3.99 -13.44
CA GLN A 187 -7.87 5.16 -13.07
C GLN A 187 -6.41 4.79 -12.76
N MET A 188 -6.15 3.67 -12.07
CA MET A 188 -4.78 3.19 -11.86
C MET A 188 -4.07 2.86 -13.17
N LYS A 189 -4.75 2.17 -14.10
CA LYS A 189 -4.19 1.85 -15.42
C LYS A 189 -3.87 3.10 -16.22
N GLU A 190 -4.76 4.10 -16.23
CA GLU A 190 -4.55 5.37 -16.92
C GLU A 190 -3.32 6.12 -16.38
N TRP A 191 -3.16 6.20 -15.06
CA TRP A 191 -1.96 6.80 -14.46
C TRP A 191 -0.70 6.02 -14.83
N PHE A 192 -0.74 4.69 -14.79
CA PHE A 192 0.39 3.85 -15.17
C PHE A 192 0.79 4.01 -16.64
N ILE A 193 -0.17 4.04 -17.56
CA ILE A 193 0.09 4.25 -18.99
C ILE A 193 0.73 5.63 -19.24
N ARG A 194 0.33 6.65 -18.47
CA ARG A 194 0.88 8.01 -18.58
C ARG A 194 2.27 8.16 -17.98
N PHE A 195 2.58 7.43 -16.91
CA PHE A 195 3.83 7.52 -16.13
C PHE A 195 4.46 6.15 -15.86
N PRO A 196 4.80 5.37 -16.91
CA PRO A 196 5.14 3.96 -16.75
C PRO A 196 6.49 3.71 -16.05
N THR A 197 7.49 4.58 -16.22
CA THR A 197 8.80 4.39 -15.57
C THR A 197 8.70 4.78 -14.09
N ILE A 198 8.02 5.89 -13.81
CA ILE A 198 7.80 6.36 -12.43
C ILE A 198 6.98 5.34 -11.64
N LEU A 199 5.95 4.77 -12.27
CA LEU A 199 5.01 3.84 -11.64
C LEU A 199 5.33 2.37 -11.93
N GLN A 200 6.55 2.04 -12.37
CA GLN A 200 6.94 0.67 -12.73
C GLN A 200 6.66 -0.32 -11.59
N ALA A 201 6.91 0.07 -10.35
CA ALA A 201 6.66 -0.76 -9.17
C ALA A 201 5.17 -1.07 -8.93
N CYS A 202 4.25 -0.31 -9.54
CA CYS A 202 2.81 -0.52 -9.43
C CYS A 202 2.28 -1.52 -10.44
N GLU A 203 3.03 -1.91 -11.48
CA GLU A 203 2.56 -2.82 -12.53
C GLU A 203 2.05 -4.14 -11.96
N SER A 204 2.85 -4.77 -11.08
CA SER A 204 2.44 -6.02 -10.41
C SER A 204 1.23 -5.83 -9.49
N ILE A 205 1.05 -4.64 -8.91
CA ILE A 205 -0.09 -4.34 -8.03
C ILE A 205 -1.35 -4.21 -8.85
N ILE A 206 -1.31 -3.48 -9.96
CA ILE A 206 -2.44 -3.34 -10.89
C ILE A 206 -2.86 -4.71 -11.40
N GLU A 207 -1.90 -5.54 -11.82
CA GLU A 207 -2.20 -6.88 -12.32
C GLU A 207 -2.79 -7.79 -11.23
N MET A 208 -2.28 -7.72 -9.99
CA MET A 208 -2.88 -8.42 -8.85
C MET A 208 -4.33 -7.96 -8.59
N LEU A 209 -4.61 -6.65 -8.64
CA LEU A 209 -5.95 -6.10 -8.43
C LEU A 209 -6.92 -6.48 -9.54
N ARG A 210 -6.46 -6.61 -10.79
CA ARG A 210 -7.26 -7.20 -11.88
C ARG A 210 -7.65 -8.63 -11.57
N GLY A 211 -6.72 -9.41 -11.02
CA GLY A 211 -7.00 -10.76 -10.51
C GLY A 211 -8.04 -10.77 -9.40
N GLN A 212 -7.97 -9.83 -8.44
CA GLN A 212 -8.95 -9.70 -7.36
C GLN A 212 -10.34 -9.35 -7.89
N TYR A 213 -10.42 -8.38 -8.80
CA TYR A 213 -11.67 -8.04 -9.47
C TYR A 213 -12.26 -9.23 -10.23
N ALA A 214 -11.48 -9.88 -11.09
CA ALA A 214 -11.90 -11.05 -11.86
C ALA A 214 -12.38 -12.19 -10.95
N HIS A 215 -11.70 -12.43 -9.83
CA HIS A 215 -12.11 -13.42 -8.84
C HIS A 215 -13.45 -13.05 -8.20
N SER A 216 -13.61 -11.79 -7.78
CA SER A 216 -14.83 -11.30 -7.14
C SER A 216 -16.08 -11.37 -8.04
N VAL A 217 -15.90 -11.29 -9.36
CA VAL A 217 -17.00 -11.42 -10.34
C VAL A 217 -17.18 -12.84 -10.89
N GLY A 218 -16.43 -13.82 -10.38
CA GLY A 218 -16.56 -15.23 -10.75
C GLY A 218 -15.78 -15.67 -12.00
N CYS A 219 -14.97 -14.80 -12.59
CA CYS A 219 -14.06 -15.11 -13.70
C CYS A 219 -12.76 -15.75 -13.16
N TYR A 220 -12.85 -16.95 -12.59
CA TYR A 220 -11.75 -17.56 -11.86
C TYR A 220 -10.53 -17.92 -12.72
N SER A 221 -10.73 -18.26 -14.00
CA SER A 221 -9.63 -18.60 -14.91
C SER A 221 -8.81 -17.37 -15.30
N GLU A 222 -9.48 -16.24 -15.50
CA GLU A 222 -8.93 -14.92 -15.73
C GLU A 222 -8.21 -14.42 -14.47
N ALA A 223 -8.82 -14.62 -13.31
CA ALA A 223 -8.22 -14.27 -12.03
C ALA A 223 -6.89 -14.99 -11.80
N ALA A 224 -6.87 -16.33 -11.99
CA ALA A 224 -5.66 -17.13 -11.84
C ALA A 224 -4.55 -16.68 -12.81
N PHE A 225 -4.91 -16.37 -14.06
CA PHE A 225 -3.97 -15.80 -15.04
C PHE A 225 -3.33 -14.50 -14.52
N HIS A 226 -4.15 -13.53 -14.10
CA HIS A 226 -3.65 -12.23 -13.61
C HIS A 226 -2.75 -12.37 -12.39
N TYR A 227 -3.11 -13.23 -11.43
CA TYR A 227 -2.26 -13.48 -10.27
C TYR A 227 -0.91 -14.10 -10.64
N ILE A 228 -0.88 -15.04 -11.58
CA ILE A 228 0.37 -15.66 -12.05
C ILE A 228 1.24 -14.62 -12.76
N GLU A 229 0.66 -13.74 -13.57
CA GLU A 229 1.40 -12.65 -14.21
C GLU A 229 1.92 -11.63 -13.20
N ALA A 230 1.11 -11.22 -12.21
CA ALA A 230 1.55 -10.34 -11.13
C ALA A 230 2.74 -10.91 -10.34
N ALA A 231 2.75 -12.23 -10.10
CA ALA A 231 3.87 -12.92 -9.44
C ALA A 231 5.17 -12.88 -10.27
N LYS A 232 5.08 -12.88 -11.61
CA LYS A 232 6.25 -12.77 -12.50
C LYS A 232 6.81 -11.35 -12.54
N LEU A 233 5.97 -10.34 -12.40
CA LEU A 233 6.34 -8.93 -12.48
C LEU A 233 7.02 -8.41 -11.20
N THR A 234 6.68 -8.97 -10.04
CA THR A 234 7.21 -8.49 -8.76
C THR A 234 8.51 -9.17 -8.35
N GLY A 235 9.47 -8.39 -7.84
CA GLY A 235 10.67 -8.90 -7.17
C GLY A 235 10.46 -9.26 -5.69
N SER A 236 9.31 -8.91 -5.11
CA SER A 236 9.01 -9.18 -3.70
C SER A 236 8.52 -10.61 -3.50
N LYS A 237 9.30 -11.43 -2.81
CA LYS A 237 8.95 -12.82 -2.51
C LYS A 237 7.65 -12.95 -1.69
N SER A 238 7.33 -11.96 -0.84
CA SER A 238 6.04 -11.91 -0.12
C SER A 238 4.87 -11.72 -1.08
N MET A 239 5.00 -10.78 -2.03
CA MET A 239 3.96 -10.53 -3.02
C MET A 239 3.81 -11.73 -3.98
N GLN A 240 4.91 -12.37 -4.38
CA GLN A 240 4.88 -13.61 -5.17
C GLN A 240 4.07 -14.70 -4.46
N ALA A 241 4.36 -14.94 -3.18
CA ALA A 241 3.64 -15.92 -2.38
C ALA A 241 2.14 -15.60 -2.29
N MET A 242 1.79 -14.35 -2.00
CA MET A 242 0.38 -13.92 -1.94
C MET A 242 -0.34 -14.11 -3.27
N CYS A 243 0.28 -13.73 -4.40
CA CYS A 243 -0.31 -13.92 -5.72
C CYS A 243 -0.53 -15.41 -6.04
N GLN A 244 0.44 -16.26 -5.74
CA GLN A 244 0.29 -17.72 -5.93
C GLN A 244 -0.82 -18.31 -5.05
N VAL A 245 -0.96 -17.84 -3.80
CA VAL A 245 -2.09 -18.24 -2.93
C VAL A 245 -3.42 -17.80 -3.52
N TYR A 246 -3.54 -16.57 -4.02
CA TYR A 246 -4.77 -16.09 -4.65
C TYR A 246 -5.11 -16.84 -5.95
N ALA A 247 -4.11 -17.19 -6.75
CA ALA A 247 -4.27 -18.05 -7.92
C ALA A 247 -4.81 -19.43 -7.51
N ALA A 248 -4.23 -20.04 -6.48
CA ALA A 248 -4.67 -21.33 -5.98
C ALA A 248 -6.11 -21.29 -5.43
N VAL A 249 -6.50 -20.24 -4.71
CA VAL A 249 -7.90 -20.05 -4.28
C VAL A 249 -8.84 -19.95 -5.48
N SER A 250 -8.42 -19.27 -6.56
CA SER A 250 -9.21 -19.19 -7.81
C SER A 250 -9.38 -20.57 -8.46
N TYR A 251 -8.32 -21.38 -8.52
CA TYR A 251 -8.40 -22.75 -9.03
C TYR A 251 -9.29 -23.66 -8.16
N ILE A 252 -9.26 -23.52 -6.83
CA ILE A 252 -10.18 -24.22 -5.91
C ILE A 252 -11.64 -23.87 -6.24
N CYS A 253 -11.92 -22.61 -6.57
CA CYS A 253 -13.26 -22.16 -6.96
C CYS A 253 -13.73 -22.73 -8.30
N ILE A 254 -12.83 -23.03 -9.26
CA ILE A 254 -13.18 -23.74 -10.50
C ILE A 254 -13.60 -25.17 -10.18
N GLY A 255 -12.81 -25.87 -9.36
CA GLY A 255 -13.24 -27.10 -8.68
C GLY A 255 -13.14 -28.40 -9.48
N ASP A 256 -12.62 -28.40 -10.71
CA ASP A 256 -12.25 -29.63 -11.42
C ASP A 256 -10.94 -30.25 -10.86
N ALA A 257 -10.66 -31.48 -11.26
CA ALA A 257 -9.50 -32.24 -10.77
C ALA A 257 -8.16 -31.63 -11.23
N GLU A 258 -8.09 -31.06 -12.43
CA GLU A 258 -6.88 -30.41 -12.96
C GLU A 258 -6.59 -29.13 -12.19
N SER A 259 -7.61 -28.27 -12.03
CA SER A 259 -7.52 -27.05 -11.22
C SER A 259 -7.12 -27.34 -9.77
N SER A 260 -7.66 -28.41 -9.18
CA SER A 260 -7.27 -28.82 -7.81
C SER A 260 -5.80 -29.23 -7.72
N SER A 261 -5.26 -29.92 -8.74
CA SER A 261 -3.83 -30.23 -8.83
C SER A 261 -2.99 -28.95 -8.98
N GLN A 262 -3.40 -28.02 -9.85
CA GLN A 262 -2.71 -26.74 -10.04
C GLN A 262 -2.69 -25.90 -8.76
N ALA A 263 -3.78 -25.89 -8.00
CA ALA A 263 -3.83 -25.24 -6.69
C ALA A 263 -2.83 -25.84 -5.70
N LEU A 264 -2.72 -27.19 -5.67
CA LEU A 264 -1.78 -27.89 -4.81
C LEU A 264 -0.32 -27.60 -5.19
N ASP A 265 -0.01 -27.57 -6.50
CA ASP A 265 1.33 -27.25 -7.01
C ASP A 265 1.78 -25.83 -6.67
N LEU A 266 0.83 -24.89 -6.63
CA LEU A 266 1.09 -23.50 -6.22
C LEU A 266 1.28 -23.36 -4.71
N ILE A 267 0.42 -24.00 -3.90
CA ILE A 267 0.44 -23.85 -2.43
C ILE A 267 1.55 -24.67 -1.78
N GLY A 268 1.85 -25.86 -2.29
CA GLY A 268 2.78 -26.82 -1.68
C GLY A 268 4.16 -26.23 -1.39
N PRO A 269 4.85 -25.59 -2.36
CA PRO A 269 6.14 -24.94 -2.13
C PRO A 269 6.08 -23.84 -1.07
N ILE A 270 5.05 -23.00 -1.09
CA ILE A 270 4.89 -21.89 -0.15
C ILE A 270 4.65 -22.42 1.26
N TYR A 271 3.82 -23.46 1.40
CA TYR A 271 3.55 -24.10 2.68
C TYR A 271 4.81 -24.75 3.26
N ARG A 272 5.64 -25.42 2.45
CA ARG A 272 6.92 -25.99 2.92
C ARG A 272 7.90 -24.92 3.40
N MET A 273 7.87 -23.73 2.77
CA MET A 273 8.71 -22.60 3.14
C MET A 273 8.09 -21.69 4.20
N LYS A 274 6.90 -22.01 4.76
CA LYS A 274 6.16 -21.11 5.68
C LYS A 274 6.95 -20.68 6.91
N ASP A 275 7.86 -21.53 7.38
CA ASP A 275 8.70 -21.26 8.57
C ASP A 275 10.03 -20.57 8.18
N SER A 276 10.31 -20.47 6.87
CA SER A 276 11.50 -19.84 6.29
C SER A 276 11.18 -18.53 5.54
N PHE A 277 9.89 -18.20 5.32
CA PHE A 277 9.42 -17.03 4.57
C PHE A 277 8.43 -16.10 5.32
N VAL A 278 8.93 -14.90 5.66
CA VAL A 278 8.48 -13.50 5.41
C VAL A 278 7.20 -12.87 6.00
N GLY A 279 6.18 -13.56 6.53
CA GLY A 279 5.13 -12.78 7.24
C GLY A 279 3.88 -13.47 7.73
N VAL A 280 3.24 -12.87 8.75
CA VAL A 280 1.98 -13.35 9.35
C VAL A 280 0.83 -13.40 8.35
N ARG A 281 0.85 -12.53 7.33
CA ARG A 281 -0.19 -12.44 6.29
C ARG A 281 -0.13 -13.62 5.33
N GLU A 282 1.06 -13.92 4.84
CA GLU A 282 1.33 -15.04 3.94
C GLU A 282 1.01 -16.35 4.65
N GLN A 283 1.48 -16.51 5.89
CA GLN A 283 1.21 -17.71 6.68
C GLN A 283 -0.30 -17.92 6.89
N ALA A 284 -1.03 -16.88 7.27
CA ALA A 284 -2.48 -16.97 7.40
C ALA A 284 -3.17 -17.25 6.05
N SER A 285 -2.70 -16.70 4.94
CA SER A 285 -3.36 -16.91 3.64
C SER A 285 -3.10 -18.31 3.08
N VAL A 286 -1.88 -18.83 3.24
CA VAL A 286 -1.52 -20.20 2.84
C VAL A 286 -2.27 -21.24 3.65
N LEU A 287 -2.38 -21.05 4.97
CA LEU A 287 -3.13 -21.97 5.84
C LEU A 287 -4.62 -22.01 5.47
N PHE A 288 -5.18 -20.88 5.06
CA PHE A 288 -6.56 -20.78 4.59
C PHE A 288 -6.76 -21.60 3.30
N ALA A 289 -5.95 -21.31 2.28
CA ALA A 289 -6.07 -21.96 0.98
C ALA A 289 -5.76 -23.46 1.05
N TYR A 290 -4.78 -23.85 1.86
CA TYR A 290 -4.45 -25.27 2.05
C TYR A 290 -5.53 -26.00 2.85
N GLY A 291 -6.12 -25.33 3.86
CA GLY A 291 -7.28 -25.86 4.58
C GLY A 291 -8.48 -26.10 3.66
N LEU A 292 -8.72 -25.21 2.69
CA LEU A 292 -9.77 -25.40 1.67
C LEU A 292 -9.51 -26.62 0.77
N LEU A 293 -8.25 -26.87 0.37
CA LEU A 293 -7.90 -28.06 -0.41
C LEU A 293 -8.16 -29.35 0.37
N LEU A 294 -7.77 -29.40 1.65
CA LEU A 294 -7.99 -30.56 2.51
C LEU A 294 -9.47 -30.82 2.76
N MET A 295 -10.27 -29.76 2.91
CA MET A 295 -11.74 -29.87 2.96
C MET A 295 -12.32 -30.52 1.70
N ARG A 296 -11.76 -30.27 0.51
CA ARG A 296 -12.17 -30.89 -0.75
C ARG A 296 -11.71 -32.35 -0.88
N GLN A 297 -10.66 -32.72 -0.15
CA GLN A 297 -10.09 -34.07 -0.12
C GLN A 297 -10.68 -34.93 1.02
N ASP A 298 -11.68 -34.42 1.75
CA ASP A 298 -12.27 -35.04 2.93
C ASP A 298 -11.26 -35.32 4.08
N GLU A 299 -10.13 -34.61 4.10
CA GLU A 299 -9.11 -34.68 5.16
C GLU A 299 -9.44 -33.72 6.32
N TYR A 300 -10.60 -33.94 6.95
CA TYR A 300 -11.22 -33.02 7.90
C TYR A 300 -10.37 -32.69 9.14
N GLU A 301 -9.69 -33.68 9.73
CA GLU A 301 -8.86 -33.46 10.93
C GLU A 301 -7.64 -32.58 10.63
N GLU A 302 -6.98 -32.84 9.50
CA GLU A 302 -5.82 -32.07 9.07
C GLU A 302 -6.22 -30.65 8.62
N ALA A 303 -7.40 -30.51 8.00
CA ALA A 303 -8.00 -29.22 7.70
C ALA A 303 -8.27 -28.42 8.99
N ARG A 304 -8.86 -29.06 10.02
CA ARG A 304 -9.18 -28.42 11.31
C ARG A 304 -7.96 -27.78 11.94
N ALA A 305 -6.88 -28.55 12.06
CA ALA A 305 -5.65 -28.10 12.69
C ALA A 305 -5.05 -26.87 11.96
N ARG A 306 -5.03 -26.89 10.63
CA ARG A 306 -4.49 -25.79 9.83
C ARG A 306 -5.37 -24.54 9.88
N LEU A 307 -6.67 -24.70 9.74
CA LEU A 307 -7.63 -23.60 9.75
C LEU A 307 -7.68 -22.92 11.13
N ALA A 308 -7.65 -23.69 12.22
CA ALA A 308 -7.61 -23.15 13.58
C ALA A 308 -6.34 -22.32 13.83
N LYS A 309 -5.17 -22.81 13.40
CA LYS A 309 -3.91 -22.06 13.48
C LYS A 309 -3.97 -20.77 12.65
N GLY A 310 -4.51 -20.85 11.44
CA GLY A 310 -4.67 -19.71 10.55
C GLY A 310 -5.59 -18.62 11.13
N LEU A 311 -6.74 -19.02 11.71
CA LEU A 311 -7.66 -18.14 12.40
C LEU A 311 -6.97 -17.41 13.58
N GLN A 312 -6.18 -18.14 14.38
CA GLN A 312 -5.46 -17.55 15.51
C GLN A 312 -4.49 -16.45 15.04
N ILE A 313 -3.77 -16.67 13.94
CA ILE A 313 -2.87 -15.66 13.35
C ILE A 313 -3.66 -14.46 12.83
N ALA A 314 -4.74 -14.71 12.07
CA ALA A 314 -5.57 -13.64 11.51
C ALA A 314 -6.19 -12.76 12.61
N HIS A 315 -6.66 -13.37 13.69
CA HIS A 315 -7.27 -12.67 14.82
C HIS A 315 -6.23 -11.90 15.65
N ASN A 316 -5.13 -12.54 16.05
CA ASN A 316 -4.20 -11.96 17.03
C ASN A 316 -3.21 -10.97 16.40
N SER A 317 -2.80 -11.20 15.15
CA SER A 317 -1.70 -10.44 14.54
C SER A 317 -2.15 -9.49 13.44
N MET A 318 -3.27 -9.76 12.76
CA MET A 318 -3.69 -8.99 11.59
C MET A 318 -4.93 -8.11 11.85
N GLY A 319 -5.86 -8.58 12.69
CA GLY A 319 -7.14 -7.91 12.89
C GLY A 319 -7.97 -7.77 11.61
N ASN A 320 -7.76 -8.66 10.63
CA ASN A 320 -8.47 -8.65 9.35
C ASN A 320 -9.82 -9.37 9.50
N LEU A 321 -10.89 -8.59 9.69
CA LEU A 321 -12.23 -9.12 9.94
C LEU A 321 -12.78 -9.93 8.77
N GLN A 322 -12.41 -9.60 7.52
CA GLN A 322 -12.88 -10.32 6.34
C GLN A 322 -12.32 -11.74 6.33
N LEU A 323 -11.00 -11.85 6.49
CA LEU A 323 -10.32 -13.15 6.53
C LEU A 323 -10.78 -13.97 7.75
N ILE A 324 -10.99 -13.33 8.91
CA ILE A 324 -11.53 -13.99 10.10
C ILE A 324 -12.93 -14.56 9.82
N ALA A 325 -13.82 -13.79 9.19
CA ALA A 325 -15.16 -14.28 8.82
C ALA A 325 -15.07 -15.50 7.89
N GLN A 326 -14.21 -15.45 6.87
CA GLN A 326 -14.02 -16.58 5.96
C GLN A 326 -13.48 -17.82 6.68
N TYR A 327 -12.51 -17.66 7.60
CA TYR A 327 -12.01 -18.75 8.44
C TYR A 327 -13.10 -19.38 9.30
N LEU A 328 -13.90 -18.56 9.98
CA LEU A 328 -15.02 -19.02 10.79
C LEU A 328 -16.04 -19.77 9.92
N THR A 329 -16.29 -19.32 8.70
CA THR A 329 -17.24 -19.98 7.78
C THR A 329 -16.80 -21.40 7.44
N ILE A 330 -15.53 -21.62 7.09
CA ILE A 330 -15.00 -22.96 6.80
C ILE A 330 -14.97 -23.81 8.06
N LEU A 331 -14.52 -23.26 9.21
CA LEU A 331 -14.50 -24.00 10.47
C LEU A 331 -15.91 -24.42 10.92
N GLY A 332 -16.92 -23.59 10.67
CA GLY A 332 -18.32 -23.92 10.90
C GLY A 332 -18.82 -25.03 9.97
N HIS A 333 -18.43 -24.99 8.69
CA HIS A 333 -18.73 -26.08 7.75
C HIS A 333 -18.06 -27.40 8.17
N LEU A 334 -16.80 -27.33 8.60
CA LEU A 334 -16.04 -28.47 9.10
C LEU A 334 -16.66 -29.06 10.39
N ALA A 335 -17.08 -28.21 11.33
CA ALA A 335 -17.77 -28.66 12.54
C ALA A 335 -19.08 -29.39 12.20
N LEU A 336 -19.82 -28.90 11.19
CA LEU A 336 -21.02 -29.59 10.68
C LEU A 336 -20.68 -30.95 10.08
N ALA A 337 -19.60 -31.06 9.29
CA ALA A 337 -19.14 -32.33 8.72
C ALA A 337 -18.70 -33.33 9.80
N LEU A 338 -18.16 -32.85 10.93
CA LEU A 338 -17.79 -33.65 12.10
C LEU A 338 -18.96 -33.87 13.09
N HIS A 339 -20.19 -33.52 12.70
CA HIS A 339 -21.41 -33.66 13.51
C HIS A 339 -21.46 -32.85 14.82
N ASP A 340 -20.64 -31.80 14.95
CA ASP A 340 -20.70 -30.85 16.07
C ASP A 340 -21.58 -29.64 15.71
N THR A 341 -22.89 -29.84 15.81
CA THR A 341 -23.90 -28.85 15.41
C THR A 341 -23.95 -27.62 16.33
N VAL A 342 -23.57 -27.79 17.61
CA VAL A 342 -23.56 -26.70 18.60
C VAL A 342 -22.42 -25.73 18.29
N GLN A 343 -21.19 -26.25 18.13
CA GLN A 343 -20.04 -25.44 17.76
C GLN A 343 -20.24 -24.79 16.38
N ALA A 344 -20.76 -25.53 15.40
CA ALA A 344 -21.06 -25.00 14.08
C ALA A 344 -21.99 -23.78 14.15
N ARG A 345 -23.07 -23.85 14.93
CA ARG A 345 -24.03 -22.75 15.09
C ARG A 345 -23.39 -21.47 15.62
N GLU A 346 -22.59 -21.57 16.67
CA GLU A 346 -21.96 -20.41 17.31
C GLU A 346 -20.90 -19.74 16.41
N ILE A 347 -20.07 -20.56 15.78
CA ILE A 347 -19.03 -20.10 14.85
C ILE A 347 -19.66 -19.40 13.64
N LEU A 348 -20.69 -19.99 13.04
CA LEU A 348 -21.35 -19.45 11.85
C LEU A 348 -22.10 -18.14 12.17
N ARG A 349 -22.74 -18.01 13.33
CA ARG A 349 -23.36 -16.75 13.76
C ARG A 349 -22.35 -15.62 13.93
N SER A 350 -21.18 -15.95 14.47
CA SER A 350 -20.06 -15.00 14.61
C SER A 350 -19.55 -14.56 13.23
N SER A 351 -19.37 -15.51 12.30
CA SER A 351 -19.00 -15.21 10.91
C SER A 351 -20.01 -14.28 10.23
N LEU A 352 -21.31 -14.60 10.31
CA LEU A 352 -22.37 -13.81 9.70
C LEU A 352 -22.38 -12.37 10.22
N THR A 353 -22.14 -12.18 11.52
CA THR A 353 -22.07 -10.85 12.14
C THR A 353 -20.93 -10.01 11.56
N LEU A 354 -19.76 -10.62 11.39
CA LEU A 354 -18.60 -9.95 10.77
C LEU A 354 -18.85 -9.64 9.29
N ALA A 355 -19.39 -10.59 8.53
CA ALA A 355 -19.68 -10.40 7.11
C ALA A 355 -20.71 -9.27 6.89
N LYS A 356 -21.75 -9.19 7.74
CA LYS A 356 -22.73 -8.08 7.74
C LYS A 356 -22.07 -6.73 8.04
N LYS A 357 -21.18 -6.67 9.03
CA LYS A 357 -20.44 -5.43 9.36
C LYS A 357 -19.61 -4.92 8.17
N LEU A 358 -19.07 -5.83 7.37
CA LEU A 358 -18.23 -5.52 6.22
C LEU A 358 -19.01 -5.26 4.93
N TYR A 359 -20.33 -5.51 4.91
CA TYR A 359 -21.11 -5.55 3.67
C TYR A 359 -20.55 -6.57 2.66
N ASP A 360 -19.91 -7.63 3.15
CA ASP A 360 -19.35 -8.71 2.32
C ASP A 360 -20.50 -9.67 1.96
N ILE A 361 -21.11 -9.44 0.79
CA ILE A 361 -22.27 -10.20 0.32
C ILE A 361 -21.89 -11.67 0.00
N PRO A 362 -20.79 -11.96 -0.73
CA PRO A 362 -20.36 -13.33 -0.96
C PRO A 362 -20.16 -14.15 0.33
N THR A 363 -19.48 -13.59 1.34
CA THR A 363 -19.28 -14.28 2.62
C THR A 363 -20.61 -14.45 3.37
N GLN A 364 -21.52 -13.47 3.32
CA GLN A 364 -22.87 -13.63 3.88
C GLN A 364 -23.62 -14.81 3.23
N ILE A 365 -23.65 -14.88 1.90
CA ILE A 365 -24.31 -15.98 1.17
C ILE A 365 -23.69 -17.32 1.55
N TRP A 366 -22.36 -17.39 1.63
CA TRP A 366 -21.66 -18.61 1.98
C TRP A 366 -22.02 -19.10 3.39
N VAL A 367 -21.96 -18.20 4.40
CA VAL A 367 -22.34 -18.53 5.77
C VAL A 367 -23.80 -18.99 5.86
N LEU A 368 -24.70 -18.28 5.18
CA LEU A 368 -26.12 -18.64 5.16
C LEU A 368 -26.35 -20.00 4.51
N SER A 369 -25.60 -20.34 3.46
CA SER A 369 -25.65 -21.67 2.84
C SER A 369 -25.29 -22.79 3.81
N VAL A 370 -24.25 -22.60 4.63
CA VAL A 370 -23.83 -23.58 5.64
C VAL A 370 -24.86 -23.65 6.78
N LEU A 371 -25.42 -22.52 7.21
CA LEU A 371 -26.49 -22.46 8.20
C LEU A 371 -27.76 -23.17 7.74
N THR A 372 -28.15 -23.04 6.46
CA THR A 372 -29.28 -23.80 5.90
C THR A 372 -29.02 -25.31 6.03
N GLY A 373 -27.81 -25.78 5.72
CA GLY A 373 -27.43 -27.19 5.91
C GLY A 373 -27.52 -27.64 7.37
N LEU A 374 -27.08 -26.81 8.30
CA LEU A 374 -27.22 -27.05 9.74
C LEU A 374 -28.68 -27.17 10.18
N TYR A 375 -29.54 -26.23 9.76
CA TYR A 375 -30.97 -26.25 10.14
C TYR A 375 -31.70 -27.46 9.59
N LYS A 376 -31.40 -27.86 8.35
CA LYS A 376 -31.88 -29.12 7.75
C LYS A 376 -31.49 -30.33 8.59
N GLY A 377 -30.22 -30.42 8.99
CA GLY A 377 -29.72 -31.52 9.82
C GLY A 377 -30.37 -31.59 11.22
N LEU A 378 -30.85 -30.47 11.74
CA LEU A 378 -31.53 -30.38 13.04
C LEU A 378 -33.06 -30.46 12.95
N GLY A 379 -33.64 -30.47 11.75
CA GLY A 379 -35.10 -30.44 11.54
C GLY A 379 -35.76 -29.12 11.93
N GLU A 380 -35.00 -28.02 11.98
CA GLU A 380 -35.50 -26.68 12.36
C GLU A 380 -36.11 -25.95 11.16
N ILE A 381 -37.26 -26.43 10.65
CA ILE A 381 -37.89 -25.96 9.40
C ILE A 381 -38.14 -24.45 9.40
N GLY A 382 -38.59 -23.87 10.52
CA GLY A 382 -38.84 -22.42 10.61
C GLY A 382 -37.58 -21.57 10.42
N ASN A 383 -36.49 -21.96 11.09
CA ASN A 383 -35.19 -21.28 10.96
C ASN A 383 -34.58 -21.50 9.58
N GLU A 384 -34.74 -22.70 9.01
CA GLU A 384 -34.33 -23.00 7.65
C GLU A 384 -35.00 -22.06 6.64
N MET A 385 -36.33 -21.93 6.69
CA MET A 385 -37.09 -21.08 5.78
C MET A 385 -36.69 -19.61 5.88
N GLU A 386 -36.59 -19.07 7.09
CA GLU A 386 -36.17 -17.67 7.30
C GLU A 386 -34.74 -17.42 6.79
N ASN A 387 -33.82 -18.34 7.08
CA ASN A 387 -32.43 -18.24 6.65
C ASN A 387 -32.31 -18.33 5.12
N GLU A 388 -33.09 -19.21 4.49
CA GLU A 388 -33.14 -19.37 3.05
C GLU A 388 -33.72 -18.13 2.35
N GLU A 389 -34.79 -17.55 2.88
CA GLU A 389 -35.36 -16.29 2.37
C GLU A 389 -34.32 -15.16 2.44
N TYR A 390 -33.59 -15.06 3.56
CA TYR A 390 -32.54 -14.07 3.71
C TYR A 390 -31.37 -14.32 2.75
N ARG A 391 -31.00 -15.58 2.52
CA ARG A 391 -29.97 -15.97 1.53
C ARG A 391 -30.39 -15.59 0.11
N ASN A 392 -31.64 -15.84 -0.27
CA ASN A 392 -32.16 -15.48 -1.59
C ASN A 392 -32.14 -13.98 -1.84
N LYS A 393 -32.58 -13.17 -0.86
CA LYS A 393 -32.45 -11.70 -0.93
C LYS A 393 -31.01 -11.24 -1.16
N LYS A 394 -30.03 -11.92 -0.55
CA LYS A 394 -28.61 -11.60 -0.73
C LYS A 394 -28.06 -12.09 -2.07
N LEU A 395 -28.54 -13.22 -2.58
CA LEU A 395 -28.23 -13.69 -3.93
C LEU A 395 -28.75 -12.73 -4.99
N ASP A 396 -29.99 -12.25 -4.87
CA ASP A 396 -30.58 -11.28 -5.81
C ASP A 396 -29.79 -9.95 -5.82
N ASP A 397 -29.40 -9.48 -4.63
CA ASP A 397 -28.53 -8.30 -4.43
C ASP A 397 -27.16 -8.49 -5.13
N LEU A 398 -26.51 -9.65 -4.92
CA LEU A 398 -25.24 -9.97 -5.58
C LEU A 398 -25.40 -10.09 -7.11
N GLN A 399 -26.46 -10.74 -7.59
CA GLN A 399 -26.72 -10.91 -9.02
C GLN A 399 -26.93 -9.57 -9.72
N THR A 400 -27.64 -8.64 -9.07
CA THR A 400 -27.83 -7.27 -9.58
C THR A 400 -26.48 -6.57 -9.71
N LYS A 401 -25.67 -6.58 -8.65
CA LYS A 401 -24.33 -5.98 -8.66
C LYS A 401 -23.40 -6.60 -9.71
N LEU A 402 -23.46 -7.91 -9.91
CA LEU A 402 -22.70 -8.61 -10.96
C LEU A 402 -23.18 -8.23 -12.36
N ALA A 403 -24.50 -8.14 -12.58
CA ALA A 403 -25.06 -7.73 -13.86
C ALA A 403 -24.62 -6.31 -14.22
N ASP A 404 -24.68 -5.38 -13.27
CA ASP A 404 -24.19 -4.01 -13.43
C ASP A 404 -22.70 -4.01 -13.80
N ALA A 405 -21.88 -4.77 -13.04
CA ALA A 405 -20.45 -4.90 -13.29
C ALA A 405 -20.13 -5.49 -14.68
N HIS A 406 -20.87 -6.51 -15.13
CA HIS A 406 -20.68 -7.14 -16.44
C HIS A 406 -21.12 -6.25 -17.59
N SER A 407 -22.12 -5.40 -17.37
CA SER A 407 -22.63 -4.44 -18.37
C SER A 407 -21.73 -3.21 -18.53
N SER A 408 -20.88 -2.93 -17.54
CA SER A 408 -19.90 -1.84 -17.58
C SER A 408 -18.93 -2.00 -18.74
N ILE A 409 -18.62 -0.89 -19.41
CA ILE A 409 -17.66 -0.83 -20.53
C ILE A 409 -16.27 -1.33 -20.16
N HIS A 410 -15.91 -1.28 -18.87
CA HIS A 410 -14.59 -1.65 -18.37
C HIS A 410 -14.44 -3.15 -18.10
N HIS A 411 -15.54 -3.91 -18.00
CA HIS A 411 -15.49 -5.31 -17.57
C HIS A 411 -14.59 -6.16 -18.45
N ILE A 412 -14.87 -6.17 -19.75
CA ILE A 412 -14.15 -6.98 -20.75
C ILE A 412 -12.66 -6.60 -20.76
N GLU A 413 -12.36 -5.31 -20.68
CA GLU A 413 -10.98 -4.80 -20.68
C GLU A 413 -10.21 -5.25 -19.43
N LEU A 414 -10.85 -5.23 -18.26
CA LEU A 414 -10.20 -5.55 -16.99
C LEU A 414 -9.93 -7.05 -16.83
N ILE A 415 -10.83 -7.93 -17.30
CA ILE A 415 -10.66 -9.39 -17.21
C ILE A 415 -9.85 -10.00 -18.37
N ALA A 416 -9.61 -9.24 -19.44
CA ALA A 416 -8.90 -9.75 -20.61
C ALA A 416 -7.51 -10.29 -20.23
N LYS A 417 -7.18 -11.51 -20.69
CA LYS A 417 -5.88 -12.18 -20.48
C LYS A 417 -4.76 -11.57 -21.33
N LEU A 418 -4.63 -10.25 -21.27
CA LEU A 418 -3.67 -9.43 -21.99
C LEU A 418 -2.88 -8.59 -20.98
N ARG A 419 -1.60 -8.43 -21.26
CA ARG A 419 -0.75 -7.51 -20.50
C ARG A 419 -1.09 -6.07 -20.87
N ILE A 420 -0.81 -5.15 -19.96
CA ILE A 420 -0.96 -3.72 -20.22
C ILE A 420 0.10 -3.34 -21.26
N GLU A 421 -0.33 -2.98 -22.46
CA GLU A 421 0.56 -2.52 -23.51
C GLU A 421 1.02 -1.09 -23.19
N VAL A 422 2.26 -0.96 -22.73
CA VAL A 422 2.94 0.33 -22.60
C VAL A 422 3.90 0.47 -23.78
N GLN A 423 3.76 1.53 -24.58
CA GLN A 423 4.78 1.90 -25.57
C GLN A 423 6.06 2.28 -24.81
N GLN A 424 6.98 1.34 -24.65
CA GLN A 424 8.28 1.58 -24.06
C GLN A 424 9.15 2.40 -25.04
N PHE A 425 9.32 3.69 -24.80
CA PHE A 425 10.25 4.58 -25.53
C PHE A 425 11.72 4.34 -25.12
N HIS A 426 12.17 3.08 -25.02
CA HIS A 426 13.32 2.71 -24.18
C HIS A 426 14.71 2.62 -24.84
N GLU A 427 14.95 3.14 -26.04
CA GLU A 427 16.33 3.13 -26.59
C GLU A 427 16.81 4.43 -27.26
N LEU A 428 15.90 5.22 -27.84
CA LEU A 428 16.31 6.43 -28.58
C LEU A 428 16.43 7.68 -27.69
N ASP A 429 15.66 7.78 -26.61
CA ASP A 429 15.66 8.96 -25.74
C ASP A 429 16.70 8.88 -24.61
N ILE A 430 17.04 7.67 -24.15
CA ILE A 430 18.12 7.46 -23.16
C ILE A 430 19.48 7.83 -23.76
N LYS A 431 19.74 7.51 -25.03
CA LYS A 431 20.97 7.92 -25.74
C LYS A 431 21.04 9.44 -25.91
N ARG A 432 19.91 10.10 -26.16
CA ARG A 432 19.84 11.55 -26.28
C ARG A 432 20.15 12.27 -24.96
N ALA A 433 19.80 11.65 -23.82
CA ALA A 433 20.15 12.15 -22.49
C ALA A 433 21.64 11.90 -22.14
N MET A 434 22.19 10.73 -22.49
CA MET A 434 23.59 10.38 -22.20
C MET A 434 24.61 11.12 -23.10
N GLU A 435 24.26 11.44 -24.35
CA GLU A 435 25.13 12.22 -25.25
C GLU A 435 25.31 13.68 -24.78
N SER A 436 24.41 14.19 -23.93
CA SER A 436 24.54 15.51 -23.30
C SER A 436 25.44 15.54 -22.05
N GLN A 437 25.92 14.38 -21.59
CA GLN A 437 26.69 14.22 -20.34
C GLN A 437 28.21 14.06 -20.54
N SER A 438 28.79 14.45 -21.68
CA SER A 438 30.24 14.41 -21.88
C SER A 438 31.01 15.61 -21.27
N MET A 439 30.53 16.17 -20.15
CA MET A 439 31.30 17.11 -19.33
C MET A 439 31.43 16.52 -17.93
N GLY A 440 32.51 15.76 -17.74
CA GLY A 440 32.84 15.12 -16.47
C GLY A 440 32.98 16.15 -15.36
N VAL A 441 32.08 16.08 -14.38
CA VAL A 441 32.26 16.73 -13.08
C VAL A 441 32.82 15.68 -12.15
N ASN A 442 34.12 15.76 -11.91
CA ASN A 442 34.82 15.02 -10.87
C ASN A 442 34.30 15.54 -9.51
N LEU A 443 33.48 14.76 -8.83
CA LEU A 443 33.09 15.03 -7.44
C LEU A 443 34.05 14.27 -6.54
N ASP A 444 35.14 14.93 -6.14
CA ASP A 444 36.01 14.49 -5.06
C ASP A 444 35.19 14.40 -3.77
N ILE A 445 34.93 13.17 -3.31
CA ILE A 445 34.42 12.89 -1.98
C ILE A 445 35.65 12.78 -1.05
N PRO A 446 35.81 13.62 -0.02
CA PRO A 446 36.89 13.43 0.94
C PRO A 446 36.65 12.14 1.74
N GLU A 447 37.62 11.22 1.67
CA GLU A 447 37.66 9.95 2.39
C GLU A 447 37.49 10.15 3.90
N SER A 448 36.41 9.60 4.46
CA SER A 448 36.34 9.26 5.88
C SER A 448 37.02 7.92 6.10
N VAL A 449 38.28 7.99 6.54
CA VAL A 449 39.03 7.07 7.40
C VAL A 449 38.54 5.61 7.44
N GLY A 450 39.22 4.78 6.62
CA GLY A 450 39.76 3.48 7.03
C GLY A 450 38.80 2.32 7.23
N LEU A 451 38.66 1.47 6.21
CA LEU A 451 38.76 0.00 6.28
C LEU A 451 38.81 -0.53 4.83
N SER A 452 40.01 -0.85 4.35
CA SER A 452 40.27 -1.32 3.00
C SER A 452 39.69 -2.72 2.78
N THR A 453 38.80 -2.88 1.81
CA THR A 453 38.47 -4.20 1.22
C THR A 453 38.66 -4.11 -0.30
N PRO A 454 39.38 -5.05 -0.93
CA PRO A 454 39.74 -4.94 -2.34
C PRO A 454 38.53 -5.21 -3.25
N MET A 455 38.45 -4.43 -4.33
CA MET A 455 37.44 -4.55 -5.38
C MET A 455 37.45 -5.96 -6.03
N PRO A 456 36.30 -6.56 -6.35
CA PRO A 456 36.26 -7.74 -7.19
C PRO A 456 36.44 -7.35 -8.67
N ALA A 457 37.49 -7.89 -9.28
CA ALA A 457 37.73 -7.82 -10.71
C ALA A 457 36.68 -8.62 -11.50
N SER A 458 36.31 -8.09 -12.66
CA SER A 458 35.49 -8.72 -13.69
C SER A 458 36.16 -9.95 -14.28
N SER A 459 35.46 -11.09 -14.38
CA SER A 459 35.62 -12.01 -15.53
C SER A 459 34.57 -13.13 -15.54
N SER A 460 34.21 -13.46 -16.79
CA SER A 460 33.37 -14.54 -17.26
C SER A 460 34.04 -15.92 -17.12
N SER A 461 33.22 -16.97 -17.22
CA SER A 461 33.48 -18.34 -17.70
C SER A 461 33.63 -19.48 -16.68
N ARG A 462 32.59 -20.34 -16.70
CA ARG A 462 32.59 -21.80 -16.95
C ARG A 462 33.56 -22.75 -16.21
N LEU A 463 32.90 -23.81 -15.68
CA LEU A 463 33.26 -25.24 -15.71
C LEU A 463 34.06 -25.87 -14.54
N LEU A 464 33.37 -26.88 -13.97
CA LEU A 464 33.80 -28.23 -13.57
C LEU A 464 34.59 -28.46 -12.27
N ASP A 465 33.93 -29.25 -11.40
CA ASP A 465 34.39 -30.47 -10.73
C ASP A 465 35.85 -30.59 -10.32
N LEU A 466 36.07 -30.87 -9.03
CA LEU A 466 36.89 -32.02 -8.61
C LEU A 466 36.60 -32.40 -7.16
N ASP A 467 36.16 -33.64 -7.03
CA ASP A 467 35.99 -34.44 -5.83
C ASP A 467 37.30 -34.69 -5.05
N ASN A 468 37.13 -34.91 -3.74
CA ASN A 468 37.82 -35.86 -2.87
C ASN A 468 39.35 -35.81 -2.69
N LEU A 469 39.76 -35.50 -1.45
CA LEU A 469 40.66 -36.23 -0.53
C LEU A 469 41.15 -35.17 0.49
N ASP A 470 40.81 -35.23 1.77
CA ASP A 470 41.60 -36.08 2.66
C ASP A 470 40.87 -36.52 3.93
N SER A 471 41.21 -37.74 4.30
CA SER A 471 40.58 -38.57 5.32
C SER A 471 41.25 -38.40 6.70
N ARG A 472 40.42 -38.59 7.74
CA ARG A 472 40.75 -39.21 9.05
C ARG A 472 41.59 -38.43 10.08
N ARG A 473 40.96 -38.16 11.24
CA ARG A 473 41.30 -38.68 12.60
C ARG A 473 40.26 -38.12 13.60
N ARG A 474 39.23 -38.86 14.00
CA ARG A 474 39.17 -39.85 15.11
C ARG A 474 39.50 -39.25 16.49
N GLY A 475 38.52 -39.19 17.41
CA GLY A 475 38.80 -39.17 18.85
C GLY A 475 37.75 -38.55 19.77
N LYS A 476 36.90 -39.40 20.35
CA LYS A 476 35.99 -39.12 21.48
C LYS A 476 36.76 -38.69 22.75
N ARG A 477 36.17 -37.83 23.60
CA ARG A 477 36.00 -38.10 25.05
C ARG A 477 34.99 -37.16 25.73
N LYS A 478 34.27 -37.76 26.68
CA LYS A 478 33.27 -37.22 27.61
C LYS A 478 33.92 -36.27 28.63
N ILE A 479 33.16 -35.31 29.15
CA ILE A 479 32.53 -35.31 30.51
C ILE A 479 31.12 -34.75 30.33
#